data_AF-A0A814JTJ5-F1
#
_entry.id   AF-A0A814JTJ5-F1
#
_cell.length_a   1.000
_cell.length_b   1.000
_cell.length_c   1.000
_cell.angle_alpha   90.00
_cell.angle_beta   90.00
_cell.angle_gamma   90.00
#
_symmetry.space_group_name_H-M   'P 1'
#
loop_
_entity.id
_entity.type
_entity.pdbx_description
1 polymer ?
#
loop_
_entity_poly.entity_id
_entity_poly.type
_entity_poly.pdbx_seq_one_letter_code
_entity_poly.pdbx_strand_id
1 'polypeptide(L)'
;MGVHQIAIIPELPDDTTGHADGMLMWVSNDKILLSQASEPQRTQIMGELEKSFPGVKIIEIPDYYQYATWKGFTSACNIFVNAIVTDQYLYMPTFNGPHDTSMFDLIQSHTIKKVIAVPAEKVCFMGGSVRCLSWQVKGELKKKILNLA
;
A
#
# COMPACT_ATOMS: atom_id res chain seq x y z
N MET A 1 -13.81 12.66 -8.36
CA MET A 1 -13.49 11.22 -8.26
C MET A 1 -14.30 10.36 -9.22
N GLY A 2 -15.55 10.70 -9.61
CA GLY A 2 -16.25 9.99 -10.70
C GLY A 2 -16.39 8.47 -10.50
N VAL A 3 -16.31 8.01 -9.24
CA VAL A 3 -16.32 6.59 -8.89
C VAL A 3 -17.76 6.07 -8.81
N HIS A 4 -17.94 4.80 -9.15
CA HIS A 4 -19.24 4.11 -9.09
C HIS A 4 -19.31 3.04 -8.00
N GLN A 5 -18.16 2.64 -7.45
CA GLN A 5 -18.02 1.63 -6.40
C GLN A 5 -17.09 2.18 -5.32
N ILE A 6 -17.44 1.95 -4.05
CA ILE A 6 -16.70 2.39 -2.88
C ILE A 6 -16.75 1.26 -1.85
N ALA A 7 -15.61 0.90 -1.28
CA ALA A 7 -15.50 -0.01 -0.14
C ALA A 7 -15.13 0.78 1.11
N ILE A 8 -15.86 0.58 2.21
CA ILE A 8 -15.57 1.21 3.51
C ILE A 8 -15.07 0.15 4.48
N ILE A 9 -13.75 0.02 4.58
CA ILE A 9 -13.10 -0.98 5.43
C ILE A 9 -12.90 -0.44 6.86
N PRO A 10 -12.98 -1.30 7.89
CA PRO A 10 -12.72 -0.89 9.27
C PRO A 10 -11.25 -0.55 9.48
N GLU A 11 -10.98 0.32 10.45
CA GLU A 11 -9.61 0.59 10.93
C GLU A 11 -9.03 -0.66 11.62
N LEU A 12 -7.71 -0.84 11.50
CA LEU A 12 -7.01 -1.88 12.25
C LEU A 12 -6.80 -1.44 13.70
N PRO A 13 -6.73 -2.39 14.66
CA PRO A 13 -6.30 -2.08 16.01
C PRO A 13 -4.96 -1.34 15.98
N ASP A 14 -4.83 -0.32 16.82
CA ASP A 14 -3.62 0.50 16.94
C ASP A 14 -3.26 1.34 15.71
N ASP A 15 -4.05 1.36 14.62
CA ASP A 15 -3.87 2.34 13.54
C ASP A 15 -4.26 3.75 14.03
N THR A 16 -3.32 4.68 13.99
CA THR A 16 -3.55 6.07 14.42
C THR A 16 -4.00 7.00 13.29
N THR A 17 -4.01 6.50 12.05
CA THR A 17 -4.26 7.28 10.82
C THR A 17 -5.57 6.94 10.14
N GLY A 18 -6.04 5.69 10.26
CA GLY A 18 -7.20 5.18 9.52
C GLY A 18 -6.96 5.14 8.00
N HIS A 19 -5.68 5.09 7.57
CA HIS A 19 -5.33 5.16 6.17
C HIS A 19 -5.35 3.80 5.49
N ALA A 20 -6.19 3.65 4.47
CA ALA A 20 -6.26 2.41 3.67
C ALA A 20 -4.96 2.07 2.95
N ASP A 21 -4.07 3.04 2.69
CA ASP A 21 -2.77 2.81 2.06
C ASP A 21 -1.72 2.16 2.99
N GLY A 22 -2.05 2.00 4.27
CA GLY A 22 -1.34 1.12 5.19
C GLY A 22 -1.85 -0.33 5.19
N MET A 23 -3.04 -0.56 4.62
CA MET A 23 -3.72 -1.86 4.68
C MET A 23 -3.69 -2.60 3.35
N LEU A 24 -3.84 -1.88 2.24
CA LEU A 24 -3.97 -2.48 0.92
C LEU A 24 -3.46 -1.58 -0.20
N MET A 25 -3.20 -2.18 -1.35
CA MET A 25 -2.95 -1.45 -2.59
C MET A 25 -3.54 -2.14 -3.81
N TRP A 26 -3.95 -1.34 -4.80
CA TRP A 26 -4.28 -1.83 -6.12
C TRP A 26 -3.02 -2.13 -6.90
N VAL A 27 -2.74 -3.40 -7.20
CA VAL A 27 -1.55 -3.79 -7.96
C VAL A 27 -1.82 -3.83 -9.48
N SER A 28 -3.09 -4.08 -9.85
CA SER A 28 -3.65 -3.95 -11.20
C SER A 28 -5.12 -3.53 -11.11
N ASN A 29 -5.77 -3.26 -12.26
CA ASN A 29 -7.17 -2.80 -12.28
C ASN A 29 -8.17 -3.83 -11.73
N ASP A 30 -7.76 -5.08 -11.63
CA ASP A 30 -8.56 -6.25 -11.27
C ASP A 30 -7.98 -6.99 -10.05
N LYS A 31 -6.99 -6.41 -9.36
CA LYS A 31 -6.30 -7.09 -8.26
C LYS A 31 -5.87 -6.13 -7.15
N ILE A 32 -6.21 -6.50 -5.91
CA ILE A 32 -5.78 -5.84 -4.68
C ILE A 32 -4.83 -6.77 -3.94
N LEU A 33 -3.73 -6.23 -3.41
CA LEU A 33 -2.95 -6.87 -2.36
C LEU A 33 -3.38 -6.28 -1.02
N LEU A 34 -3.75 -7.16 -0.09
CA LEU A 34 -4.21 -6.82 1.26
C LEU A 34 -3.19 -7.36 2.26
N SER A 35 -2.63 -6.51 3.10
CA SER A 35 -1.85 -6.97 4.26
C SER A 35 -2.73 -7.84 5.15
N GLN A 36 -2.22 -8.98 5.60
CA GLN A 36 -2.93 -9.86 6.52
C GLN A 36 -3.39 -9.10 7.76
N ALA A 37 -4.64 -9.33 8.16
CA ALA A 37 -5.21 -8.79 9.39
C ALA A 37 -5.64 -9.93 10.32
N SER A 38 -5.76 -9.65 11.61
CA SER A 38 -6.37 -10.57 12.57
C SER A 38 -7.90 -10.57 12.47
N GLU A 39 -8.54 -11.64 12.92
CA GLU A 39 -9.98 -11.64 13.14
C GLU A 39 -10.36 -10.77 14.35
N PRO A 40 -11.52 -10.07 14.32
CA PRO A 40 -12.56 -10.12 13.29
C PRO A 40 -12.37 -9.17 12.10
N GLN A 41 -11.35 -8.30 12.13
CA GLN A 41 -11.14 -7.26 11.10
C GLN A 41 -10.93 -7.89 9.73
N ARG A 42 -10.16 -8.98 9.65
CA ARG A 42 -9.93 -9.70 8.40
C ARG A 42 -11.23 -10.08 7.69
N THR A 43 -12.17 -10.73 8.39
CA THR A 43 -13.47 -11.10 7.81
C THR A 43 -14.26 -9.87 7.36
N GLN A 44 -14.24 -8.79 8.14
CA GLN A 44 -14.95 -7.55 7.82
C GLN A 44 -14.37 -6.87 6.57
N ILE A 45 -13.04 -6.75 6.49
CA ILE A 45 -12.34 -6.14 5.36
C ILE A 45 -12.58 -6.97 4.09
N MET A 46 -12.38 -8.28 4.16
CA MET A 46 -12.58 -9.18 3.01
C MET A 46 -14.03 -9.11 2.50
N GLY A 47 -15.01 -9.23 3.40
CA GLY A 47 -16.42 -9.18 3.04
C GLY A 47 -16.85 -7.86 2.39
N GLU A 48 -16.33 -6.73 2.88
CA GLU A 48 -16.59 -5.43 2.27
C GLU A 48 -15.92 -5.29 0.89
N LEU A 49 -14.66 -5.70 0.74
CA LEU A 49 -13.95 -5.64 -0.54
C LEU A 49 -14.62 -6.51 -1.62
N GLU A 50 -14.99 -7.74 -1.28
CA GLU A 50 -15.66 -8.67 -2.20
C GLU A 50 -17.04 -8.17 -2.62
N LYS A 51 -17.80 -7.58 -1.68
CA LYS A 51 -19.12 -7.00 -1.95
C LYS A 51 -19.02 -5.76 -2.83
N SER A 52 -18.08 -4.86 -2.53
CA SER A 52 -17.98 -3.55 -3.18
C SER A 52 -17.26 -3.63 -4.53
N PHE A 53 -16.38 -4.62 -4.72
CA PHE A 53 -15.60 -4.82 -5.94
C PHE A 53 -15.78 -6.24 -6.53
N PRO A 54 -16.99 -6.60 -6.98
CA PRO A 54 -17.23 -7.91 -7.59
C PRO A 54 -16.32 -8.14 -8.80
N GLY A 55 -15.64 -9.28 -8.82
CA GLY A 55 -14.70 -9.67 -9.88
C GLY A 55 -13.26 -9.18 -9.69
N VAL A 56 -12.98 -8.38 -8.65
CA VAL A 56 -11.61 -8.03 -8.27
C VAL A 56 -11.01 -9.14 -7.42
N LYS A 57 -9.81 -9.59 -7.77
CA LYS A 57 -9.07 -10.61 -7.03
C LYS A 57 -8.38 -9.97 -5.82
N ILE A 58 -8.78 -10.38 -4.62
CA ILE A 58 -8.11 -9.98 -3.37
C ILE A 58 -7.06 -11.03 -3.03
N ILE A 59 -5.81 -10.61 -2.84
CA ILE A 59 -4.70 -11.48 -2.43
C ILE A 59 -4.19 -10.99 -1.08
N GLU A 60 -4.31 -11.83 -0.07
CA GLU A 60 -3.66 -11.57 1.22
C GLU A 60 -2.15 -11.81 1.11
N ILE A 61 -1.37 -10.87 1.60
CA ILE A 61 0.09 -10.95 1.69
C ILE A 61 0.51 -10.89 3.17
N PRO A 62 1.65 -11.50 3.56
CA PRO A 62 2.10 -11.48 4.94
C PRO A 62 2.21 -10.05 5.48
N ASP A 63 1.75 -9.86 6.72
CA ASP A 63 2.03 -8.65 7.48
C ASP A 63 3.23 -8.87 8.40
N TYR A 64 4.22 -8.00 8.28
CA TYR A 64 5.45 -8.00 9.10
C TYR A 64 5.57 -6.72 9.95
N TYR A 65 4.49 -5.93 10.02
CA TYR A 65 4.42 -4.76 10.87
C TYR A 65 4.67 -5.16 12.33
N GLN A 66 5.43 -4.31 13.02
CA GLN A 66 5.63 -4.40 14.45
C GLN A 66 5.28 -3.04 15.05
N TYR A 67 4.40 -3.08 16.06
CA TYR A 67 3.96 -1.85 16.70
C TYR A 67 5.14 -1.08 17.29
N ALA A 68 5.29 0.15 16.83
CA ALA A 68 6.26 1.11 17.33
C ALA A 68 5.71 2.52 17.08
N THR A 69 6.13 3.48 17.90
CA THR A 69 5.70 4.87 17.73
C THR A 69 6.87 5.84 17.72
N TRP A 70 6.69 6.96 17.02
CA TRP A 70 7.58 8.11 17.03
C TRP A 70 6.77 9.38 17.21
N LYS A 71 6.99 10.07 18.33
CA LYS A 71 6.26 11.31 18.68
C LYS A 71 4.73 11.16 18.60
N GLY A 72 4.21 9.98 18.99
CA GLY A 72 2.78 9.68 18.98
C GLY A 72 2.23 9.16 17.66
N PHE A 73 3.02 9.09 16.59
CA PHE A 73 2.63 8.46 15.32
C PHE A 73 3.08 7.01 15.28
N THR A 74 2.22 6.12 14.80
CA THR A 74 2.58 4.72 14.54
C THR A 74 3.55 4.62 13.38
N SER A 75 4.54 3.75 13.52
CA SER A 75 5.52 3.46 12.48
C SER A 75 4.87 2.92 11.20
N ALA A 76 5.48 3.20 10.06
CA ALA A 76 5.15 2.60 8.77
C ALA A 76 6.21 1.59 8.29
N CYS A 77 7.16 1.20 9.16
CA CYS A 77 8.17 0.21 8.82
C CYS A 77 7.53 -1.16 8.62
N ASN A 78 8.01 -1.92 7.63
CA ASN A 78 7.45 -3.21 7.18
C ASN A 78 6.02 -3.15 6.61
N ILE A 79 5.45 -1.97 6.39
CA ILE A 79 4.18 -1.83 5.64
C ILE A 79 4.49 -1.77 4.14
N PHE A 80 4.63 -2.95 3.52
CA PHE A 80 5.03 -3.08 2.11
C PHE A 80 3.98 -2.59 1.10
N VAL A 81 2.71 -2.56 1.49
CA VAL A 81 1.61 -2.02 0.66
C VAL A 81 1.59 -0.49 0.58
N ASN A 82 2.37 0.20 1.41
CA ASN A 82 2.54 1.66 1.33
C ASN A 82 3.45 2.06 0.16
N ALA A 83 3.05 1.63 -1.03
CA ALA A 83 3.79 1.66 -2.28
C ALA A 83 3.09 2.56 -3.31
N ILE A 84 3.83 2.96 -4.34
CA ILE A 84 3.30 3.76 -5.45
C ILE A 84 3.14 2.87 -6.67
N VAL A 85 1.92 2.81 -7.21
CA VAL A 85 1.64 2.05 -8.43
C VAL A 85 1.40 3.00 -9.60
N THR A 86 2.27 2.95 -10.60
CA THR A 86 2.16 3.71 -11.86
C THR A 86 1.73 2.80 -13.00
N ASP A 87 1.64 3.33 -14.22
CA ASP A 87 1.22 2.55 -15.38
C ASP A 87 2.23 1.43 -15.71
N GLN A 88 3.54 1.66 -15.50
CA GLN A 88 4.61 0.71 -15.85
C GLN A 88 5.40 0.17 -14.65
N TYR A 89 5.43 0.89 -13.54
CA TYR A 89 6.27 0.59 -12.37
C TYR A 89 5.46 0.50 -11.09
N LEU A 90 5.92 -0.32 -10.16
CA LEU A 90 5.48 -0.36 -8.77
C LEU A 90 6.67 -0.07 -7.87
N TYR A 91 6.62 1.02 -7.10
CA TYR A 91 7.68 1.42 -6.19
C TYR A 91 7.36 0.90 -4.79
N MET A 92 8.03 -0.18 -4.40
CA MET A 92 7.84 -0.88 -3.13
C MET A 92 8.81 -0.34 -2.08
N PRO A 93 8.37 0.02 -0.87
CA PRO A 93 9.29 0.38 0.20
C PRO A 93 10.11 -0.83 0.64
N THR A 94 11.38 -0.60 0.98
CA THR A 94 12.27 -1.57 1.62
C THR A 94 12.83 -0.99 2.90
N PHE A 95 13.13 -1.83 3.88
CA PHE A 95 13.45 -1.40 5.24
C PHE A 95 14.81 -1.89 5.74
N ASN A 96 15.65 -2.42 4.86
CA ASN A 96 16.91 -3.08 5.20
C ASN A 96 16.66 -4.23 6.20
N GLY A 97 15.58 -4.98 5.97
CA GLY A 97 15.05 -6.01 6.85
C GLY A 97 15.01 -7.40 6.19
N PRO A 98 14.82 -8.46 6.99
CA PRO A 98 14.87 -9.85 6.49
C PRO A 98 13.72 -10.19 5.52
N HIS A 99 12.66 -9.39 5.48
CA HIS A 99 11.46 -9.65 4.69
C HIS A 99 11.45 -8.93 3.34
N ASP A 100 12.38 -8.02 3.09
CA ASP A 100 12.39 -7.17 1.89
C ASP A 100 12.44 -8.00 0.60
N THR A 101 13.34 -8.99 0.52
CA THR A 101 13.49 -9.85 -0.65
C THR A 101 12.25 -10.71 -0.89
N SER A 102 11.72 -11.36 0.15
CA SER A 102 10.52 -12.19 0.02
C SER A 102 9.30 -11.38 -0.40
N MET A 103 9.15 -10.16 0.12
CA MET A 103 8.04 -9.28 -0.26
C MET A 103 8.20 -8.72 -1.66
N PHE A 104 9.43 -8.41 -2.07
CA PHE A 104 9.73 -8.01 -3.45
C PHE A 104 9.28 -9.10 -4.43
N ASP A 105 9.72 -10.34 -4.22
CA ASP A 105 9.40 -11.47 -5.10
C ASP A 105 7.90 -11.76 -5.13
N LEU A 106 7.25 -11.73 -3.96
CA LEU A 106 5.80 -11.93 -3.85
C LEU A 106 5.03 -10.86 -4.63
N ILE A 107 5.33 -9.57 -4.42
CA ILE A 107 4.64 -8.48 -5.11
C ILE A 107 4.92 -8.54 -6.61
N GLN A 108 6.17 -8.81 -7.02
CA GLN A 108 6.53 -8.95 -8.43
C GLN A 108 5.78 -10.10 -9.10
N SER A 109 5.52 -11.21 -8.39
CA SER A 109 4.75 -12.35 -8.91
C SER A 109 3.27 -12.02 -9.20
N HIS A 110 2.73 -10.95 -8.61
CA HIS A 110 1.33 -10.56 -8.76
C HIS A 110 1.08 -9.43 -9.75
N THR A 111 2.13 -8.92 -10.40
CA THR A 111 2.06 -7.82 -11.35
C THR A 111 3.00 -7.98 -12.53
N ILE A 112 2.57 -7.52 -13.70
CA ILE A 112 3.43 -7.39 -14.88
C ILE A 112 4.28 -6.10 -14.83
N LYS A 113 3.97 -5.19 -13.91
CA LYS A 113 4.74 -3.95 -13.73
C LYS A 113 6.12 -4.29 -13.20
N LYS A 114 7.12 -3.49 -13.56
CA LYS A 114 8.45 -3.63 -12.96
C LYS A 114 8.41 -3.12 -11.52
N VAL A 115 8.69 -4.00 -10.56
CA VAL A 115 8.84 -3.59 -9.16
C VAL A 115 10.20 -2.93 -8.96
N ILE A 116 10.21 -1.80 -8.26
CA ILE A 116 11.39 -1.02 -7.93
C ILE A 116 11.44 -0.89 -6.41
N ALA A 117 12.52 -1.38 -5.81
CA ALA A 117 12.78 -1.19 -4.38
C ALA A 117 13.12 0.28 -4.08
N VAL A 118 12.52 0.82 -3.03
CA VAL A 118 12.78 2.19 -2.55
C VAL A 118 13.13 2.14 -1.06
N PRO A 119 14.38 2.42 -0.70
CA PRO A 119 14.82 2.47 0.70
C PRO A 119 14.02 3.51 1.50
N ALA A 120 13.31 3.05 2.53
CA ALA A 120 12.45 3.86 3.40
C ALA A 120 12.83 3.74 4.88
N GLU A 121 13.87 2.98 5.22
CA GLU A 121 14.30 2.67 6.59
C GLU A 121 14.62 3.92 7.42
N LYS A 122 15.00 5.02 6.77
CA LYS A 122 15.35 6.28 7.42
C LYS A 122 14.15 7.18 7.75
N VAL A 123 12.95 6.85 7.27
CA VAL A 123 11.75 7.68 7.43
C VAL A 123 10.56 6.89 7.95
N CYS A 124 10.50 5.57 7.74
CA CYS A 124 9.34 4.76 8.08
C CYS A 124 8.93 4.85 9.55
N PHE A 125 9.89 4.96 10.47
CA PHE A 125 9.61 5.07 11.90
C PHE A 125 8.86 6.35 12.28
N MET A 126 8.90 7.39 11.41
CA MET A 126 8.17 8.65 11.60
C MET A 126 6.70 8.55 11.17
N GLY A 127 6.25 7.37 10.72
CA GLY A 127 4.84 7.04 10.44
C GLY A 127 4.39 7.21 8.99
N GLY A 128 5.31 7.40 8.06
CA GLY A 128 5.00 7.41 6.63
C GLY A 128 6.05 6.66 5.83
N SER A 129 5.64 6.08 4.71
CA SER A 129 6.53 5.40 3.77
C SER A 129 6.35 5.94 2.35
N VAL A 130 6.73 5.18 1.34
CA VAL A 130 6.85 5.62 -0.06
C VAL A 130 5.54 6.23 -0.59
N ARG A 131 4.38 5.63 -0.28
CA ARG A 131 3.09 6.19 -0.71
C ARG A 131 2.74 7.50 -0.01
N CYS A 132 2.97 7.60 1.29
CA CYS A 132 2.64 8.79 2.07
C CYS A 132 3.50 10.00 1.69
N LEU A 133 4.75 9.77 1.28
CA LEU A 133 5.72 10.81 0.92
C LEU A 133 5.69 11.20 -0.55
N SER A 134 4.64 10.81 -1.28
CA SER A 134 4.57 10.99 -2.72
C SER A 134 3.21 11.42 -3.22
N TRP A 135 3.22 12.03 -4.41
CA TRP A 135 2.01 12.39 -5.13
C TRP A 135 2.19 12.11 -6.62
N GLN A 136 1.18 11.51 -7.24
CA GLN A 136 1.19 11.21 -8.68
C GLN A 136 0.45 12.29 -9.46
N VAL A 137 1.02 12.68 -10.60
CA VAL A 137 0.40 13.61 -11.54
C VAL A 137 0.30 12.96 -12.92
N LYS A 138 -0.84 13.17 -13.59
CA LYS A 138 -1.10 12.66 -14.94
C LYS A 138 -1.60 13.77 -15.87
N GLY A 139 -1.67 13.48 -17.17
CA GLY A 139 -2.25 14.37 -18.19
C GLY A 139 -1.52 15.70 -18.32
N GLU A 140 -2.29 16.79 -18.48
CA GLU A 140 -1.75 18.14 -18.68
C GLU A 140 -0.92 18.64 -17.48
N LEU A 141 -1.28 18.25 -16.26
CA LEU A 141 -0.53 18.65 -15.07
C LEU A 141 0.88 18.04 -15.06
N LYS A 142 1.01 16.77 -15.48
CA LYS A 142 2.32 16.13 -15.69
C LYS A 142 3.17 16.93 -16.68
N LYS A 143 2.60 17.33 -17.82
CA LYS A 143 3.32 18.11 -18.83
C LYS A 143 3.81 19.45 -18.26
N LYS A 144 2.97 20.16 -17.51
CA LYS A 144 3.33 21.42 -16.86
C LYS A 144 4.48 21.24 -15.87
N ILE A 145 4.43 20.23 -15.00
CA ILE A 145 5.47 19.99 -14.00
C ILE A 145 6.81 19.62 -14.65
N LEU A 146 6.80 18.80 -15.71
CA LEU A 146 8.02 18.44 -16.43
C LEU A 146 8.68 19.62 -17.14
N ASN A 147 7.91 20.66 -17.46
CA ASN A 147 8.46 21.89 -18.06
C ASN A 147 8.95 22.90 -17.01
N LEU A 148 8.71 22.67 -15.72
CA LEU A 148 9.22 23.50 -14.61
C LEU A 148 10.56 23.01 -14.07
N ALA A 149 10.92 21.75 -14.35
CA ALA A 149 12.17 21.11 -13.94
C ALA A 149 13.23 21.24 -15.04
#